data_AF-A0A9D8ZCM8-F1
#
_entry.id   AF-A0A9D8ZCM8-F1
#
_cell.length_a   1.000
_cell.length_b   1.000
_cell.length_c   1.000
_cell.angle_alpha   90.00
_cell.angle_beta   90.00
_cell.angle_gamma   90.00
#
_symmetry.space_group_name_H-M   'P 1'
#
loop_
_entity.id
_entity.type
_entity.pdbx_description
1 polymer ?
#
loop_
_entity_poly.entity_id
_entity_poly.type
_entity_poly.pdbx_seq_one_letter_code
_entity_poly.pdbx_strand_id
1 'polypeptide(L)'
;MKPFTKSLKTIGIAAAFAVTSMAASAPAMAQTLSDILARVQQDSQELSAENEQRLNEFRRATAEQENQMAQARSELNAANARGNALGAQFDTYQAEIDTLATELDIQAGDFAQLVGEFRAVVGEVQPLMRESLASFEYPGRYEGLSEVAEATTLPTREELDRLPKAILQEMIAQSEVKTFTSPVSMGGDDESVEEVAVTRVGTFIAATDNDAGFVTIERAGDGDFFLEK
;
A
#
# COMPACT_ATOMS: atom_id res chain seq x y z
N MET A 1 -2.75 -17.08 -39.66
CA MET A 1 -3.97 -16.32 -40.03
C MET A 1 -3.54 -14.91 -40.47
N LYS A 2 -3.84 -14.57 -41.73
CA LYS A 2 -3.74 -13.29 -42.47
C LYS A 2 -2.70 -12.21 -42.05
N PRO A 3 -1.73 -11.89 -42.94
CA PRO A 3 -1.24 -10.53 -43.12
C PRO A 3 -1.86 -9.86 -44.36
N PHE A 4 -2.24 -8.60 -44.20
CA PHE A 4 -2.80 -7.71 -45.22
C PHE A 4 -1.75 -7.34 -46.28
N THR A 5 -2.12 -7.48 -47.56
CA THR A 5 -1.29 -7.15 -48.73
C THR A 5 -1.54 -5.73 -49.22
N LYS A 6 -0.44 -5.03 -49.57
CA LYS A 6 -0.40 -3.72 -50.23
C LYS A 6 -0.99 -3.79 -51.65
N SER A 7 -1.68 -2.74 -52.10
CA SER A 7 -2.00 -2.52 -53.50
C SER A 7 -1.29 -1.26 -54.00
N LEU A 8 -0.19 -1.47 -54.73
CA LEU A 8 0.46 -0.49 -55.60
C LEU A 8 -0.01 -0.82 -57.02
N LYS A 9 -0.80 0.05 -57.66
CA LYS A 9 -1.13 -0.09 -59.08
C LYS A 9 -0.34 0.93 -59.88
N THR A 10 0.77 0.46 -60.43
CA THR A 10 1.34 0.94 -61.68
C THR A 10 0.40 0.56 -62.83
N ILE A 11 -0.08 1.54 -63.60
CA ILE A 11 -0.55 1.32 -64.96
C ILE A 11 0.05 2.44 -65.81
N GLY A 12 1.07 2.08 -66.58
CA GLY A 12 1.43 2.82 -67.78
C GLY A 12 0.42 2.48 -68.87
N ILE A 13 -0.03 3.51 -69.58
CA ILE A 13 -0.60 3.37 -70.92
C ILE A 13 0.03 4.48 -71.77
N ALA A 14 1.09 4.11 -72.47
CA ALA A 14 1.43 4.72 -73.74
C ALA A 14 0.36 4.28 -74.74
N ALA A 15 -0.47 5.21 -75.21
CA ALA A 15 -1.39 4.99 -76.31
C ALA A 15 -1.19 6.07 -77.37
N ALA A 16 -0.82 5.59 -78.54
CA ALA A 16 -0.63 6.24 -79.82
C ALA A 16 -1.53 7.45 -80.11
N PHE A 17 -0.91 8.56 -80.50
CA PHE A 17 -1.48 9.48 -81.47
C PHE A 17 -0.58 9.52 -82.70
N ALA A 18 -0.86 8.64 -83.65
CA ALA A 18 -0.42 8.78 -85.03
C ALA A 18 -1.68 8.92 -85.89
N VAL A 19 -2.09 10.16 -86.14
CA VAL A 19 -2.92 10.52 -87.28
C VAL A 19 -2.26 11.71 -87.95
N THR A 20 -1.63 11.41 -89.08
CA THR A 20 -1.22 12.34 -90.12
C THR A 20 -2.46 13.00 -90.72
N SER A 21 -2.57 14.32 -90.61
CA SER A 21 -3.43 15.11 -91.50
C SER A 21 -2.89 16.51 -91.68
N MET A 22 -2.29 16.71 -92.85
CA MET A 22 -2.20 17.95 -93.61
C MET A 22 -1.52 19.14 -92.93
N ALA A 23 -0.32 19.44 -93.44
CA ALA A 23 0.21 20.79 -93.50
C ALA A 23 -0.77 21.68 -94.31
N ALA A 24 -1.76 22.24 -93.63
CA ALA A 24 -2.33 23.51 -94.05
C ALA A 24 -1.34 24.57 -93.58
N SER A 25 -0.46 24.99 -94.47
CA SER A 25 0.24 26.26 -94.35
C SER A 25 -0.82 27.37 -94.37
N ALA A 26 -1.39 27.68 -93.21
CA ALA A 26 -2.03 28.97 -93.01
C ALA A 26 -0.99 30.03 -93.37
N PRO A 27 -1.37 31.13 -94.08
CA PRO A 27 -0.43 32.20 -94.28
C PRO A 27 0.07 32.61 -92.90
N ALA A 28 1.37 32.49 -92.68
CA ALA A 28 2.04 33.21 -91.63
C ALA A 28 1.72 34.69 -91.90
N MET A 29 0.65 35.21 -91.28
CA MET A 29 0.49 36.64 -91.14
C MET A 29 1.78 37.08 -90.50
N ALA A 30 2.58 37.83 -91.25
CA ALA A 30 3.83 38.38 -90.77
C ALA A 30 3.51 39.22 -89.54
N GLN A 31 3.64 38.61 -88.35
CA GLN A 31 3.76 39.37 -87.12
C GLN A 31 5.02 40.19 -87.31
N THR A 32 4.86 41.51 -87.30
CA THR A 32 6.00 42.40 -87.40
C THR A 32 6.95 42.07 -86.25
N LEU A 33 8.26 42.21 -86.43
CA LEU A 33 9.23 41.99 -85.33
C LEU A 33 8.86 42.81 -84.07
N SER A 34 8.17 43.94 -84.26
CA SER A 34 7.53 44.74 -83.20
C SER A 34 6.40 44.04 -82.45
N ASP A 35 5.52 43.28 -83.13
CA ASP A 35 4.44 42.52 -82.47
C ASP A 35 4.98 41.36 -81.64
N ILE A 36 6.03 40.68 -82.12
CA ILE A 36 6.71 39.62 -81.36
C ILE A 36 7.43 40.20 -80.14
N LEU A 37 8.12 41.33 -80.31
CA LEU A 37 8.78 42.03 -79.19
C LEU A 37 7.76 42.47 -78.14
N ALA A 38 6.61 43.03 -78.55
CA ALA A 38 5.55 43.43 -77.64
C ALA A 38 4.97 42.24 -76.86
N ARG A 39 4.76 41.10 -77.52
CA ARG A 39 4.31 39.86 -76.86
C ARG A 39 5.33 39.32 -75.88
N VAL A 40 6.61 39.27 -76.25
CA VAL A 40 7.68 38.83 -75.36
C VAL A 40 7.83 39.75 -74.15
N GLN A 41 7.68 41.07 -74.33
CA GLN A 41 7.71 42.02 -73.22
C GLN A 41 6.50 41.87 -72.27
N GLN A 42 5.31 41.60 -72.82
CA GLN A 42 4.11 41.34 -72.04
C GLN A 42 4.23 40.01 -71.28
N ASP A 43 4.60 38.93 -71.96
CA ASP A 43 4.81 37.60 -71.37
C ASP A 43 5.91 37.65 -70.30
N SER A 44 6.99 38.41 -70.52
CA SER A 44 8.06 38.60 -69.55
C SER A 44 7.59 39.33 -68.29
N GLN A 45 6.70 40.31 -68.41
CA GLN A 45 6.15 41.03 -67.25
C GLN A 45 5.17 40.14 -66.47
N GLU A 46 4.32 39.39 -67.18
CA GLU A 46 3.35 38.47 -66.58
C GLU A 46 4.06 37.30 -65.86
N LEU A 47 5.09 36.71 -66.49
CA LEU A 47 5.95 35.71 -65.86
C LEU A 47 6.73 36.26 -64.66
N SER A 48 7.13 37.54 -64.68
CA SER A 48 7.82 38.16 -63.54
C SER A 48 6.89 38.26 -62.32
N ALA A 49 5.65 38.70 -62.52
CA ALA A 49 4.67 38.82 -61.45
C ALA A 49 4.30 37.45 -60.85
N GLU A 50 4.07 36.43 -61.69
CA GLU A 50 3.81 35.06 -61.22
C GLU A 50 5.00 34.47 -60.46
N ASN A 51 6.22 34.72 -60.93
CA ASN A 51 7.44 34.28 -60.24
C ASN A 51 7.59 34.93 -58.85
N GLU A 52 7.33 36.23 -58.74
CA GLU A 52 7.36 36.93 -57.46
C GLU A 52 6.30 36.39 -56.49
N GLN A 53 5.09 36.10 -56.99
CA GLN A 53 4.04 35.49 -56.19
C GLN A 53 4.46 34.11 -55.67
N ARG A 54 4.96 33.22 -56.54
CA ARG A 54 5.44 31.89 -56.13
C ARG A 54 6.59 31.96 -55.13
N LEU A 55 7.51 32.91 -55.31
CA LEU A 55 8.61 33.10 -54.38
C LEU A 55 8.12 33.56 -53.00
N ASN A 56 7.12 34.45 -52.96
CA ASN A 56 6.51 34.88 -51.71
C ASN A 56 5.72 33.77 -51.02
N GLU A 57 4.97 32.97 -51.78
CA GLU A 57 4.28 31.77 -51.28
C GLU A 57 5.27 30.75 -50.73
N PHE A 58 6.36 30.47 -51.45
CA PHE A 58 7.42 29.56 -51.01
C PHE A 58 8.05 30.05 -49.70
N ARG A 59 8.44 31.34 -49.62
CA ARG A 59 9.00 31.92 -48.40
C ARG A 59 8.05 31.83 -47.21
N ARG A 60 6.76 32.08 -47.43
CA ARG A 60 5.72 31.93 -46.38
C ARG A 60 5.61 30.48 -45.91
N ALA A 61 5.53 29.53 -46.85
CA ALA A 61 5.43 28.10 -46.52
C ALA A 61 6.67 27.60 -45.77
N THR A 62 7.88 28.01 -46.18
CA THR A 62 9.12 27.67 -45.45
C THR A 62 9.12 28.24 -44.04
N ALA A 63 8.79 29.53 -43.87
CA ALA A 63 8.72 30.15 -42.55
C ALA A 63 7.68 29.49 -41.65
N GLU A 64 6.52 29.10 -42.21
CA GLU A 64 5.48 28.38 -41.48
C GLU A 64 5.94 26.98 -41.05
N GLN A 65 6.63 26.25 -41.92
CA GLN A 65 7.18 24.93 -41.60
C GLN A 65 8.30 25.00 -40.55
N GLU A 66 9.17 26.02 -40.62
CA GLU A 66 10.19 26.27 -39.61
C GLU A 66 9.57 26.58 -38.25
N ASN A 67 8.52 27.40 -38.21
CA ASN A 67 7.78 27.71 -36.98
C ASN A 67 7.11 26.46 -36.39
N GLN A 68 6.43 25.65 -37.20
CA GLN A 68 5.82 24.40 -36.76
C GLN A 68 6.88 23.42 -36.22
N MET A 69 8.03 23.33 -36.88
CA MET A 69 9.13 22.48 -36.42
C MET A 69 9.75 22.97 -35.11
N ALA A 70 9.93 24.29 -34.96
CA ALA A 70 10.42 24.89 -33.72
C ALA A 70 9.43 24.64 -32.56
N GLN A 71 8.13 24.79 -32.81
CA GLN A 71 7.09 24.51 -31.84
C GLN A 71 7.09 23.03 -31.42
N ALA A 72 7.07 22.10 -32.38
CA ALA A 72 7.08 20.66 -32.10
C ALA A 72 8.35 20.24 -31.31
N ARG A 73 9.52 20.82 -31.63
CA ARG A 73 10.75 20.59 -30.87
C ARG A 73 10.65 21.11 -29.44
N SER A 74 10.06 22.29 -29.25
CA SER A 74 9.84 22.87 -27.92
C SER A 74 8.91 22.00 -27.08
N GLU A 75 7.79 21.55 -27.66
CA GLU A 75 6.83 20.65 -27.01
C GLU A 75 7.47 19.30 -26.64
N LEU A 76 8.25 18.72 -27.55
CA LEU A 76 9.01 17.49 -27.28
C LEU A 76 10.00 17.67 -26.12
N ASN A 77 10.75 18.77 -26.11
CA ASN A 77 11.71 19.06 -25.04
C ASN A 77 11.01 19.26 -23.69
N ALA A 78 9.87 19.96 -23.66
CA ALA A 78 9.08 20.14 -22.46
C ALA A 78 8.51 18.81 -21.94
N ALA A 79 7.99 17.96 -22.83
CA ALA A 79 7.49 16.63 -22.48
C ALA A 79 8.61 15.73 -21.93
N ASN A 80 9.78 15.71 -22.57
CA ASN A 80 10.94 14.96 -22.09
C ASN A 80 11.43 15.46 -20.72
N ALA A 81 11.52 16.79 -20.53
CA ALA A 81 11.90 17.37 -19.24
C ALA A 81 10.93 16.98 -18.13
N ARG A 82 9.62 17.00 -18.42
CA ARG A 82 8.59 16.54 -17.48
C ARG A 82 8.69 15.04 -17.20
N GLY A 83 8.94 14.23 -18.23
CA GLY A 83 9.14 12.79 -18.08
C GLY A 83 10.34 12.47 -17.19
N ASN A 84 11.47 13.13 -17.40
CA ASN A 84 12.67 12.97 -16.58
C ASN A 84 12.43 13.41 -15.12
N ALA A 85 11.73 14.52 -14.91
CA ALA A 85 11.40 15.01 -13.57
C ALA A 85 10.45 14.06 -12.81
N LEU A 86 9.46 13.49 -13.51
CA LEU A 86 8.55 12.50 -12.94
C LEU A 86 9.26 11.16 -12.69
N GLY A 87 10.16 10.75 -13.58
CA GLY A 87 10.99 9.56 -13.38
C GLY A 87 11.85 9.68 -12.13
N ALA A 88 12.55 10.80 -11.95
CA ALA A 88 13.35 11.04 -10.75
C ALA A 88 12.51 11.04 -9.45
N GLN A 89 11.28 11.61 -9.50
CA GLN A 89 10.36 11.55 -8.36
C GLN A 89 9.89 10.12 -8.08
N PHE A 90 9.55 9.37 -9.13
CA PHE A 90 9.15 7.97 -9.00
C PHE A 90 10.26 7.13 -8.37
N ASP A 91 11.50 7.26 -8.85
CA ASP A 91 12.66 6.54 -8.31
C ASP A 91 12.89 6.89 -6.83
N THR A 92 12.73 8.16 -6.46
CA THR A 92 12.84 8.62 -5.06
C THR A 92 11.75 8.01 -4.18
N TYR A 93 10.49 8.07 -4.61
CA TYR A 93 9.37 7.51 -3.86
C TYR A 93 9.45 5.98 -3.77
N GLN A 94 9.92 5.31 -4.82
CA GLN A 94 10.12 3.86 -4.78
C GLN A 94 11.16 3.49 -3.73
N ALA A 95 12.30 4.20 -3.67
CA ALA A 95 13.31 3.96 -2.65
C ALA A 95 12.79 4.23 -1.22
N GLU A 96 11.96 5.27 -1.04
CA GLU A 96 11.32 5.57 0.25
C GLU A 96 10.33 4.47 0.65
N ILE A 97 9.49 4.01 -0.28
CA ILE A 97 8.54 2.92 -0.06
C ILE A 97 9.28 1.64 0.32
N ASP A 98 10.35 1.29 -0.39
CA ASP A 98 11.13 0.08 -0.12
C ASP A 98 11.79 0.15 1.27
N THR A 99 12.28 1.33 1.66
CA THR A 99 12.84 1.59 3.00
C THR A 99 11.78 1.43 4.08
N LEU A 100 10.62 2.08 3.92
CA LEU A 100 9.50 2.01 4.86
C LEU A 100 8.92 0.59 4.96
N ALA A 101 8.84 -0.15 3.85
CA ALA A 101 8.41 -1.53 3.84
C ALA A 101 9.38 -2.43 4.63
N THR A 102 10.69 -2.24 4.44
CA THR A 102 11.72 -2.96 5.20
C THR A 102 11.63 -2.63 6.69
N GLU A 103 11.46 -1.35 7.05
CA GLU A 103 11.30 -0.95 8.43
C GLU A 103 10.04 -1.54 9.06
N LEU A 104 8.93 -1.55 8.33
CA LEU A 104 7.69 -2.17 8.77
C LEU A 104 7.88 -3.68 9.02
N ASP A 105 8.55 -4.39 8.12
CA ASP A 105 8.82 -5.83 8.27
C ASP A 105 9.69 -6.12 9.49
N ILE A 106 10.72 -5.30 9.73
CA ILE A 106 11.57 -5.41 10.93
C ILE A 106 10.72 -5.18 12.20
N GLN A 107 9.95 -4.09 12.25
CA GLN A 107 9.11 -3.78 13.40
C GLN A 107 8.02 -4.83 13.65
N ALA A 108 7.45 -5.40 12.58
CA ALA A 108 6.48 -6.50 12.68
C ALA A 108 7.14 -7.78 13.22
N GLY A 109 8.38 -8.07 12.79
CA GLY A 109 9.18 -9.17 13.32
C GLY A 109 9.51 -8.99 14.81
N ASP A 110 9.98 -7.81 15.20
CA ASP A 110 10.27 -7.46 16.60
C ASP A 110 9.00 -7.56 17.47
N PHE A 111 7.87 -7.08 16.95
CA PHE A 111 6.59 -7.19 17.66
C PHE A 111 6.13 -8.64 17.78
N ALA A 112 6.32 -9.47 16.75
CA ALA A 112 6.03 -10.90 16.81
C ALA A 112 6.89 -11.61 17.87
N GLN A 113 8.16 -11.22 18.01
CA GLN A 113 9.03 -11.72 19.09
C GLN A 113 8.52 -11.27 20.46
N LEU A 114 8.12 -10.00 20.63
CA LEU A 114 7.55 -9.50 21.89
C LEU A 114 6.29 -10.28 22.29
N VAL A 115 5.40 -10.56 21.34
CA VAL A 115 4.18 -11.34 21.59
C VAL A 115 4.53 -12.81 21.90
N GLY A 116 5.57 -13.37 21.27
CA GLY A 116 6.09 -14.69 21.61
C GLY A 116 6.59 -14.77 23.06
N GLU A 117 7.38 -13.78 23.49
CA GLU A 117 7.85 -13.66 24.87
C GLU A 117 6.68 -13.46 25.83
N PHE A 118 5.73 -12.59 25.50
CA PHE A 118 4.51 -12.40 26.28
C PHE A 118 3.77 -13.72 26.51
N ARG A 119 3.60 -14.54 25.47
CA ARG A 119 2.97 -15.87 25.58
C ARG A 119 3.77 -16.80 26.49
N ALA A 120 5.08 -16.80 26.38
CA ALA A 120 5.95 -17.60 27.24
C ALA A 120 5.80 -17.19 28.71
N VAL A 121 5.84 -15.90 29.00
CA VAL A 121 5.65 -15.37 30.37
C VAL A 121 4.24 -15.65 30.89
N VAL A 122 3.18 -15.52 30.07
CA VAL A 122 1.83 -15.92 30.48
C VAL A 122 1.80 -17.41 30.85
N GLY A 123 2.44 -18.27 30.05
CA GLY A 123 2.53 -19.70 30.34
C GLY A 123 3.25 -20.03 31.66
N GLU A 124 4.23 -19.21 32.06
CA GLU A 124 4.94 -19.34 33.33
C GLU A 124 4.15 -18.76 34.52
N VAL A 125 3.55 -17.59 34.35
CA VAL A 125 2.89 -16.84 35.43
C VAL A 125 1.48 -17.36 35.71
N GLN A 126 0.73 -17.79 34.69
CA GLN A 126 -0.66 -18.18 34.86
C GLN A 126 -0.84 -19.35 35.85
N PRO A 127 -0.05 -20.44 35.82
CA PRO A 127 -0.13 -21.49 36.84
C PRO A 127 0.10 -20.95 38.25
N LEU A 128 1.12 -20.09 38.43
CA LEU A 128 1.44 -19.49 39.72
C LEU A 128 0.30 -18.62 40.27
N MET A 129 -0.36 -17.86 39.40
CA MET A 129 -1.51 -17.05 39.79
C MET A 129 -2.76 -17.89 40.08
N ARG A 130 -2.97 -19.01 39.37
CA ARG A 130 -4.07 -19.94 39.65
C ARG A 130 -3.93 -20.58 41.02
N GLU A 131 -2.70 -20.93 41.41
CA GLU A 131 -2.37 -21.52 42.71
C GLU A 131 -2.17 -20.47 43.82
N SER A 132 -2.46 -19.20 43.55
CA SER A 132 -2.35 -18.11 44.52
C SER A 132 -3.64 -17.93 45.31
N LEU A 133 -3.54 -17.90 46.64
CA LEU A 133 -4.68 -17.60 47.51
C LEU A 133 -5.27 -16.21 47.26
N ALA A 134 -4.48 -15.29 46.67
CA ALA A 134 -4.97 -13.96 46.32
C ALA A 134 -6.00 -13.99 45.17
N SER A 135 -6.11 -15.09 44.42
CA SER A 135 -7.11 -15.22 43.34
C SER A 135 -8.53 -15.41 43.85
N PHE A 136 -8.70 -15.90 45.09
CA PHE A 136 -10.01 -15.96 45.76
C PHE A 136 -10.49 -14.59 46.23
N GLU A 137 -9.57 -13.67 46.49
CA GLU A 137 -9.89 -12.29 46.84
C GLU A 137 -10.10 -11.41 45.60
N TYR A 138 -9.24 -11.60 44.60
CA TYR A 138 -9.25 -10.85 43.35
C TYR A 138 -9.52 -11.82 42.19
N PRO A 139 -10.80 -12.11 41.89
CA PRO A 139 -11.17 -13.02 40.81
C PRO A 139 -10.85 -12.43 39.44
N GLY A 140 -10.65 -13.29 38.43
CA GLY A 140 -10.46 -12.89 37.03
C GLY A 140 -9.07 -12.36 36.66
N ARG A 141 -8.09 -12.38 37.59
CA ARG A 141 -6.73 -11.85 37.35
C ARG A 141 -5.94 -12.58 36.25
N TYR A 142 -6.29 -13.82 35.94
CA TYR A 142 -5.57 -14.66 34.97
C TYR A 142 -6.43 -15.14 33.78
N GLU A 143 -7.75 -14.96 33.82
CA GLU A 143 -8.70 -15.46 32.81
C GLU A 143 -8.50 -14.77 31.45
N GLY A 144 -8.31 -13.44 31.48
CA GLY A 144 -8.07 -12.65 30.28
C GLY A 144 -6.64 -12.70 29.72
N LEU A 145 -5.72 -13.44 30.37
CA LEU A 145 -4.34 -13.61 29.91
C LEU A 145 -4.21 -14.77 28.91
N SER A 146 -4.96 -15.86 29.13
CA SER A 146 -4.99 -17.01 28.21
C SER A 146 -5.53 -16.62 26.85
N GLU A 147 -6.62 -15.84 26.81
CA GLU A 147 -7.23 -15.40 25.56
C GLU A 147 -6.26 -14.59 24.69
N VAL A 148 -5.50 -13.69 25.33
CA VAL A 148 -4.49 -12.86 24.65
C VAL A 148 -3.30 -13.69 24.19
N ALA A 149 -2.90 -14.69 24.99
CA ALA A 149 -1.80 -15.59 24.64
C ALA A 149 -2.17 -16.54 23.48
N GLU A 150 -3.41 -17.05 23.44
CA GLU A 150 -3.89 -18.00 22.44
C GLU A 150 -4.39 -17.32 21.15
N ALA A 151 -4.64 -16.00 21.19
CA ALA A 151 -5.06 -15.24 20.03
C ALA A 151 -4.09 -15.38 18.86
N THR A 152 -4.63 -15.72 17.69
CA THR A 152 -3.84 -15.84 16.44
C THR A 152 -3.55 -14.47 15.81
N THR A 153 -4.33 -13.45 16.17
CA THR A 153 -4.13 -12.06 15.74
C THR A 153 -3.15 -11.34 16.64
N LEU A 154 -2.55 -10.25 16.13
CA LEU A 154 -1.70 -9.39 16.95
C LEU A 154 -2.52 -8.75 18.08
N PRO A 155 -2.10 -8.91 19.35
CA PRO A 155 -2.80 -8.31 20.47
C PRO A 155 -2.63 -6.80 20.47
N THR A 156 -3.66 -6.12 20.96
CA THR A 156 -3.66 -4.69 21.17
C THR A 156 -2.81 -4.31 22.39
N ARG A 157 -2.44 -3.03 22.49
CA ARG A 157 -1.70 -2.52 23.66
C ARG A 157 -2.43 -2.79 24.97
N GLU A 158 -3.75 -2.61 24.99
CA GLU A 158 -4.57 -2.78 26.19
C GLU A 158 -4.58 -4.23 26.68
N GLU A 159 -4.52 -5.18 25.75
CA GLU A 159 -4.41 -6.61 26.05
C GLU A 159 -3.01 -6.96 26.59
N LEU A 160 -1.95 -6.41 26.02
CA LEU A 160 -0.59 -6.58 26.52
C LEU A 160 -0.40 -5.99 27.92
N ASP A 161 -1.08 -4.89 28.24
CA ASP A 161 -1.03 -4.27 29.57
C ASP A 161 -1.66 -5.14 30.68
N ARG A 162 -2.43 -6.19 30.34
CA ARG A 162 -3.05 -7.06 31.35
C ARG A 162 -2.02 -7.85 32.15
N LEU A 163 -0.99 -8.38 31.50
CA LEU A 163 0.05 -9.18 32.16
C LEU A 163 0.83 -8.40 33.24
N PRO A 164 1.44 -7.24 32.94
CA PRO A 164 2.17 -6.49 33.97
C PRO A 164 1.25 -6.02 35.09
N LYS A 165 -0.01 -5.67 34.80
CA LYS A 165 -1.01 -5.34 35.84
C LYS A 165 -1.29 -6.54 36.75
N ALA A 166 -1.49 -7.71 36.16
CA ALA A 166 -1.71 -8.95 36.91
C ALA A 166 -0.49 -9.28 37.79
N ILE A 167 0.73 -9.23 37.24
CA ILE A 167 1.97 -9.46 37.99
C ILE A 167 2.11 -8.46 39.14
N LEU A 168 1.90 -7.16 38.90
CA LEU A 168 1.99 -6.14 39.94
C LEU A 168 0.94 -6.35 41.04
N GLN A 169 -0.28 -6.72 40.67
CA GLN A 169 -1.33 -7.03 41.64
C GLN A 169 -0.96 -8.26 42.50
N GLU A 170 -0.33 -9.27 41.90
CA GLU A 170 0.19 -10.43 42.63
C GLU A 170 1.32 -10.05 43.59
N MET A 171 2.28 -9.23 43.14
CA MET A 171 3.35 -8.72 43.99
C MET A 171 2.83 -7.89 45.18
N ILE A 172 1.82 -7.07 44.95
CA ILE A 172 1.15 -6.32 46.02
C ILE A 172 0.50 -7.29 47.00
N ALA A 173 -0.28 -8.25 46.49
CA ALA A 173 -0.95 -9.25 47.32
C ALA A 173 0.03 -10.07 48.16
N GLN A 174 1.22 -10.41 47.63
CA GLN A 174 2.28 -11.10 48.39
C GLN A 174 2.74 -10.34 49.64
N SER A 175 2.66 -9.00 49.63
CA SER A 175 3.07 -8.16 50.76
C SER A 175 1.95 -7.87 51.77
N GLU A 176 0.71 -8.23 51.44
CA GLU A 176 -0.47 -7.90 52.23
C GLU A 176 -0.88 -9.02 53.19
N VAL A 177 -1.41 -8.61 54.35
CA VAL A 177 -2.18 -9.47 55.24
C VAL A 177 -3.61 -8.94 55.27
N LYS A 178 -4.57 -9.75 54.84
CA LYS A 178 -5.95 -9.28 54.66
C LYS A 178 -6.97 -10.38 54.96
N THR A 179 -8.07 -9.98 55.56
CA THR A 179 -9.20 -10.85 55.86
C THR A 179 -10.34 -10.56 54.88
N PHE A 180 -10.87 -11.62 54.27
CA PHE A 180 -12.01 -11.57 53.35
C PHE A 180 -12.93 -12.76 53.58
N THR A 181 -14.16 -12.67 53.09
CA THR A 181 -15.13 -13.77 53.16
C THR A 181 -15.05 -14.59 51.87
N SER A 182 -14.94 -15.90 51.99
CA SER A 182 -14.92 -16.82 50.85
C SER A 182 -15.59 -18.14 51.24
N PRO A 183 -16.21 -18.85 50.28
CA PRO A 183 -16.67 -20.21 50.50
C PRO A 183 -15.47 -21.12 50.75
N VAL A 184 -15.52 -21.89 51.84
CA VAL A 184 -14.53 -22.90 52.22
C VAL A 184 -15.25 -24.23 52.46
N SER A 185 -14.75 -25.29 51.83
CA SER A 185 -15.15 -26.67 52.12
C SER A 185 -14.56 -27.07 53.47
N MET A 186 -15.41 -27.46 54.41
CA MET A 186 -14.98 -27.74 55.80
C MET A 186 -14.29 -29.10 55.98
N GLY A 187 -14.28 -29.95 54.95
CA GLY A 187 -13.67 -31.29 54.96
C GLY A 187 -14.38 -32.29 55.89
N GLY A 188 -14.49 -33.56 55.47
CA GLY A 188 -15.12 -34.64 56.25
C GLY A 188 -16.17 -35.46 55.48
N ASP A 189 -16.95 -36.28 56.17
CA ASP A 189 -18.03 -37.12 55.58
C ASP A 189 -19.19 -36.30 54.99
N ASP A 190 -19.25 -35.00 55.30
CA ASP A 190 -20.27 -34.06 54.85
C ASP A 190 -19.54 -32.88 54.19
N GLU A 191 -19.40 -32.89 52.85
CA GLU A 191 -18.76 -31.86 52.00
C GLU A 191 -19.51 -30.52 52.05
N SER A 192 -19.70 -29.98 53.25
CA SER A 192 -20.42 -28.74 53.49
C SER A 192 -19.51 -27.55 53.18
N VAL A 193 -20.00 -26.69 52.30
CA VAL A 193 -19.35 -25.42 51.92
C VAL A 193 -19.96 -24.31 52.78
N GLU A 194 -19.12 -23.65 53.57
CA GLU A 194 -19.52 -22.53 54.44
C GLU A 194 -18.80 -21.24 54.04
N GLU A 195 -19.52 -20.11 54.13
CA GLU A 195 -18.92 -18.78 53.95
C GLU A 195 -18.19 -18.38 55.24
N VAL A 196 -16.86 -18.44 55.22
CA VAL A 196 -16.02 -18.20 56.41
C VAL A 196 -15.11 -17.00 56.18
N ALA A 197 -14.81 -16.27 57.25
CA ALA A 197 -13.78 -15.23 57.24
C ALA A 197 -12.39 -15.88 57.17
N VAL A 198 -11.69 -15.67 56.07
CA VAL A 198 -10.36 -16.18 55.77
C VAL A 198 -9.35 -15.04 55.86
N THR A 199 -8.36 -15.17 56.73
CA THR A 199 -7.21 -14.27 56.81
C THR A 199 -6.05 -14.84 56.01
N ARG A 200 -5.70 -14.13 54.93
CA ARG A 200 -4.59 -14.45 54.05
C ARG A 200 -3.34 -13.66 54.46
N VAL A 201 -2.19 -14.34 54.49
CA VAL A 201 -0.86 -13.74 54.68
C VAL A 201 -0.03 -14.01 53.43
N GLY A 202 0.17 -12.98 52.60
CA GLY A 202 0.79 -13.14 51.28
C GLY A 202 -0.03 -14.07 50.38
N THR A 203 0.59 -14.86 49.53
CA THR A 203 -0.14 -15.66 48.51
C THR A 203 -0.22 -17.15 48.81
N PHE A 204 0.43 -17.60 49.89
CA PHE A 204 0.65 -19.02 50.19
C PHE A 204 -0.02 -19.52 51.46
N ILE A 205 -0.38 -18.63 52.38
CA ILE A 205 -0.96 -19.01 53.68
C ILE A 205 -2.31 -18.32 53.87
N ALA A 206 -3.33 -19.09 54.20
CA ALA A 206 -4.63 -18.63 54.64
C ALA A 206 -5.08 -19.42 55.86
N ALA A 207 -5.78 -18.76 56.79
CA ALA A 207 -6.35 -19.38 57.98
C ALA A 207 -7.75 -18.82 58.27
N THR A 208 -8.60 -19.63 58.89
CA THR A 208 -9.94 -19.19 59.31
C THR A 208 -9.92 -18.60 60.72
N ASP A 209 -10.76 -17.59 60.99
CA ASP A 209 -10.77 -16.86 62.27
C ASP A 209 -11.53 -17.62 63.39
N ASN A 210 -12.56 -18.39 63.02
CA ASN A 210 -13.48 -19.02 63.97
C ASN A 210 -13.02 -20.39 64.51
N ASP A 211 -12.06 -21.05 63.84
CA ASP A 211 -11.51 -22.33 64.26
C ASP A 211 -10.10 -22.44 63.66
N ALA A 212 -9.06 -22.67 64.46
CA ALA A 212 -7.65 -22.46 64.07
C ALA A 212 -7.11 -23.49 63.05
N GLY A 213 -7.69 -23.54 61.86
CA GLY A 213 -7.30 -24.37 60.73
C GLY A 213 -6.72 -23.54 59.59
N PHE A 214 -5.66 -24.07 58.99
CA PHE A 214 -5.13 -23.57 57.72
C PHE A 214 -6.06 -23.98 56.59
N VAL A 215 -6.09 -23.19 55.53
CA VAL A 215 -6.89 -23.45 54.34
C VAL A 215 -5.93 -23.72 53.18
N THR A 216 -6.17 -24.80 52.45
CA THR A 216 -5.42 -25.17 51.25
C THR A 216 -6.27 -25.02 50.00
N ILE A 217 -5.59 -24.82 48.88
CA ILE A 217 -6.24 -24.78 47.57
C ILE A 217 -6.32 -26.22 47.05
N GLU A 218 -7.53 -26.69 46.81
CA GLU A 218 -7.81 -27.99 46.21
C GLU A 218 -8.39 -27.81 44.79
N ARG A 219 -8.11 -28.78 43.93
CA ARG A 219 -8.55 -28.77 42.54
C ARG A 219 -9.71 -29.74 42.35
N ALA A 220 -10.87 -29.21 42.00
CA ALA A 220 -12.01 -30.02 41.62
C ALA A 220 -11.75 -30.77 40.30
N GLY A 221 -12.44 -31.89 40.10
CA GLY A 221 -12.33 -32.69 38.87
C GLY A 221 -12.72 -31.94 37.58
N ASP A 222 -13.46 -30.84 37.70
CA ASP A 222 -13.86 -29.94 36.59
C ASP A 222 -12.78 -28.90 36.24
N GLY A 223 -11.70 -28.81 37.02
CA GLY A 223 -10.60 -27.86 36.83
C GLY A 223 -10.73 -26.56 37.62
N ASP A 224 -11.84 -26.36 38.32
CA ASP A 224 -12.04 -25.23 39.24
C ASP A 224 -11.29 -25.44 40.56
N PHE A 225 -10.86 -24.34 41.17
CA PHE A 225 -10.16 -24.34 42.45
C PHE A 225 -11.12 -23.92 43.56
N PHE A 226 -11.08 -24.64 44.67
CA PHE A 226 -11.83 -24.28 45.87
C PHE A 226 -10.92 -24.31 47.09
N LEU A 227 -11.36 -23.66 48.15
CA LEU A 227 -10.68 -23.65 49.43
C LEU A 227 -11.17 -24.84 50.25
N GLU A 228 -10.26 -25.63 50.77
CA GLU A 228 -10.54 -26.74 51.70
C GLU A 228 -9.76 -26.55 52.99
N LYS A 229 -10.36 -27.01 54.10
CA LYS A 229 -9.77 -26.98 55.43
C LYS A 229 -9.07 -28.29 55.78
#